data_AF-A0A4Q4PK04-F1
#
_entry.id   AF-A0A4Q4PK04-F1
#
_cell.length_a   1.000
_cell.length_b   1.000
_cell.length_c   1.000
_cell.angle_alpha   90.00
_cell.angle_beta   90.00
_cell.angle_gamma   90.00
#
_symmetry.space_group_name_H-M   'P 1'
#
loop_
_entity.id
_entity.type
_entity.pdbx_description
1 polymer ?
#
loop_
_entity_poly.entity_id
_entity_poly.type
_entity_poly.pdbx_seq_one_letter_code
_entity_poly.pdbx_strand_id
1 'polypeptide(L)'
;MLVHVVNTIRLLLRIANKPKSAVRLEKDLREARRAEGIPDDSLWYDQETPNITRRNHGMNVADGAFLCKCGTENTLIHFRGAHPFKHLTCRACGLVFSKRFACSDILQIGVKDLSRHPNGELRIGQLCPGCGLTHRAFMKNGTVSLDTMCVCGSVADESWLHFSIGSPMDYWRNPVTFPQELKIDHTLKLIEKHNRAQQRARRKAKARRAKARRKELVVSID
;
A
#
# COMPACT_ATOMS: atom_id res chain seq x y z
N MET A 1 22.99 29.92 14.05
CA MET A 1 21.69 30.62 14.17
C MET A 1 21.01 30.88 12.83
N LEU A 2 21.71 31.36 11.78
CA LEU A 2 21.11 31.69 10.47
C LEU A 2 20.41 30.52 9.74
N VAL A 3 20.93 29.28 9.83
CA VAL A 3 20.34 28.11 9.15
C VAL A 3 18.96 27.74 9.72
N HIS A 4 18.76 27.90 11.04
CA HIS A 4 17.45 27.66 11.65
C HIS A 4 16.44 28.72 11.21
N VAL A 5 16.83 30.00 11.16
CA VAL A 5 15.96 31.09 10.72
C VAL A 5 15.53 30.91 9.27
N VAL A 6 16.46 30.54 8.37
CA VAL A 6 16.14 30.29 6.95
C VAL A 6 15.22 29.07 6.77
N ASN A 7 15.42 28.00 7.54
CA ASN A 7 14.54 26.84 7.49
C ASN A 7 13.14 27.13 8.06
N THR A 8 13.05 27.91 9.14
CA THR A 8 11.76 28.35 9.70
C THR A 8 11.03 29.27 8.72
N ILE A 9 11.72 30.22 8.08
CA ILE A 9 11.11 31.11 7.07
C ILE A 9 10.62 30.32 5.85
N ARG A 10 11.39 29.33 5.36
CA ARG A 10 10.94 28.45 4.26
C ARG A 10 9.74 27.59 4.64
N LEU A 11 9.68 27.11 5.90
CA LEU A 11 8.54 26.37 6.42
C LEU A 11 7.30 27.27 6.51
N LEU A 12 7.45 28.48 7.03
CA LEU A 12 6.37 29.47 7.15
C LEU A 12 5.85 29.91 5.77
N LEU A 13 6.72 30.13 4.78
CA LEU A 13 6.33 30.45 3.41
C LEU A 13 5.61 29.29 2.70
N ARG A 14 5.97 28.03 2.99
CA ARG A 14 5.25 26.84 2.50
C ARG A 14 3.88 26.68 3.14
N ILE A 15 3.70 27.07 4.40
CA ILE A 15 2.42 27.05 5.09
C ILE A 15 1.50 28.17 4.56
N ALA A 16 2.04 29.37 4.35
CA ALA A 16 1.29 30.53 3.89
C ALA A 16 0.74 30.40 2.45
N ASN A 17 1.42 29.63 1.58
CA ASN A 17 1.03 29.44 0.18
C ASN A 17 0.33 28.11 -0.11
N LYS A 18 -0.18 27.40 0.90
CA LYS A 18 -1.04 26.23 0.64
C LYS A 18 -2.35 26.70 0.00
N PRO A 19 -2.77 26.16 -1.16
CA PRO A 19 -4.07 26.49 -1.73
C PRO A 19 -5.17 26.17 -0.70
N LYS A 20 -6.27 26.94 -0.67
CA LYS A 20 -7.37 26.76 0.30
C LYS A 20 -7.90 25.30 0.33
N SER A 21 -7.81 24.60 -0.80
CA SER A 21 -8.12 23.17 -0.93
C SER A 21 -7.17 22.26 -0.13
N ALA A 22 -5.88 22.58 -0.06
CA ALA A 22 -4.90 21.81 0.71
C ALA A 22 -5.04 22.01 2.22
N VAL A 23 -5.36 23.23 2.67
CA VAL A 23 -5.64 23.49 4.11
C VAL A 23 -6.89 22.74 4.55
N ARG A 24 -7.95 22.75 3.72
CA ARG A 24 -9.17 21.99 3.98
C ARG A 24 -8.89 20.48 4.02
N LEU A 25 -8.13 19.95 3.06
CA LEU A 25 -7.77 18.54 3.05
C LEU A 25 -7.01 18.13 4.31
N GLU A 26 -6.04 18.93 4.77
CA GLU A 26 -5.26 18.58 5.96
C GLU A 26 -6.15 18.49 7.21
N LYS A 27 -7.13 19.38 7.33
CA LYS A 27 -8.15 19.32 8.37
C LYS A 27 -9.00 18.06 8.24
N ASP A 28 -9.52 17.79 7.05
CA ASP A 28 -10.36 16.61 6.78
C ASP A 28 -9.62 15.31 7.10
N LEU A 29 -8.34 15.20 6.72
CA LEU A 29 -7.49 14.05 7.04
C LEU A 29 -7.20 13.93 8.55
N ARG A 30 -7.09 15.05 9.27
CA ARG A 30 -6.84 15.04 10.71
C ARG A 30 -8.07 14.60 11.50
N GLU A 31 -9.25 15.06 11.08
CA GLU A 31 -10.53 14.84 11.75
C GLU A 31 -11.24 13.55 11.28
N ALA A 32 -10.69 12.87 10.27
CA ALA A 32 -11.24 11.63 9.73
C ALA A 32 -11.42 10.56 10.81
N ARG A 33 -12.65 10.02 10.90
CA ARG A 33 -13.01 8.94 11.81
C ARG A 33 -12.72 7.58 11.18
N ARG A 34 -12.41 6.57 11.99
CA ARG A 34 -12.27 5.19 11.53
C ARG A 34 -13.59 4.69 10.93
N ALA A 35 -13.48 3.97 9.83
CA ALA A 35 -14.60 3.30 9.18
C ALA A 35 -14.93 1.99 9.90
N GLU A 36 -13.89 1.17 10.14
CA GLU A 36 -14.01 -0.07 10.88
C GLU A 36 -14.26 0.19 12.38
N GLY A 37 -15.01 -0.72 12.99
CA GLY A 37 -15.28 -0.71 14.43
C GLY A 37 -14.04 -1.02 15.27
N ILE A 38 -14.20 -0.96 16.58
CA ILE A 38 -13.21 -1.52 17.50
C ILE A 38 -13.36 -3.05 17.42
N PRO A 39 -12.25 -3.81 17.31
CA PRO A 39 -12.31 -5.26 17.35
C PRO A 39 -12.99 -5.73 18.62
N ASP A 40 -13.82 -6.77 18.50
CA ASP A 40 -14.43 -7.43 19.65
C ASP A 40 -13.34 -8.00 20.56
N ASP A 41 -13.54 -7.90 21.88
CA ASP A 41 -12.62 -8.46 22.87
C ASP A 41 -12.47 -9.98 22.69
N SER A 42 -13.49 -10.64 22.12
CA SER A 42 -13.46 -12.07 21.81
C SER A 42 -12.29 -12.47 20.91
N LEU A 43 -11.84 -11.58 20.02
CA LEU A 43 -10.75 -11.82 19.07
C LEU A 43 -9.39 -12.01 19.74
N TRP A 44 -9.23 -11.56 20.98
CA TRP A 44 -7.96 -11.66 21.69
C TRP A 44 -7.79 -13.00 22.39
N TYR A 45 -8.87 -13.70 22.77
CA TYR A 45 -8.77 -14.90 23.61
C TYR A 45 -8.05 -16.07 22.93
N ASP A 46 -8.11 -16.14 21.61
CA ASP A 46 -7.49 -17.23 20.83
C ASP A 46 -5.97 -17.02 20.63
N GLN A 47 -5.41 -15.90 21.10
CA GLN A 47 -3.99 -15.61 20.95
C GLN A 47 -3.15 -16.23 22.07
N GLU A 48 -1.89 -16.52 21.79
CA GLU A 48 -0.95 -17.07 22.78
C GLU A 48 -0.75 -16.14 24.00
N THR A 49 -0.85 -14.82 23.80
CA THR A 49 -0.61 -13.81 24.84
C THR A 49 -1.69 -12.72 24.87
N PRO A 50 -2.95 -13.07 25.20
CA PRO A 50 -4.13 -12.21 25.02
C PRO A 50 -4.00 -10.89 25.80
N ASN A 51 -3.52 -10.94 27.03
CA ASN A 51 -3.36 -9.77 27.89
C ASN A 51 -2.28 -8.79 27.37
N ILE A 52 -1.20 -9.32 26.78
CA ILE A 52 -0.11 -8.51 26.23
C ILE A 52 -0.58 -7.84 24.94
N THR A 53 -1.21 -8.60 24.04
CA THR A 53 -1.72 -8.04 22.78
C THR A 53 -2.81 -7.01 23.05
N ARG A 54 -3.76 -7.29 23.94
CA ARG A 54 -4.80 -6.33 24.30
C ARG A 54 -4.24 -5.06 24.92
N ARG A 55 -3.21 -5.16 25.76
CA ARG A 55 -2.53 -3.98 26.34
C ARG A 55 -1.77 -3.17 25.29
N ASN A 56 -1.11 -3.83 24.35
CA ASN A 56 -0.27 -3.16 23.34
C ASN A 56 -1.08 -2.59 22.17
N HIS A 57 -2.15 -3.28 21.77
CA HIS A 57 -2.93 -2.95 20.58
C HIS A 57 -4.33 -2.46 20.94
N GLY A 58 -5.08 -3.19 21.78
CA GLY A 58 -6.36 -2.78 22.34
C GLY A 58 -7.27 -2.01 21.37
N MET A 59 -7.81 -0.87 21.83
CA MET A 59 -8.66 0.00 21.01
C MET A 59 -7.93 0.71 19.85
N ASN A 60 -6.60 0.67 19.83
CA ASN A 60 -5.75 1.36 18.88
C ASN A 60 -5.12 0.42 17.84
N VAL A 61 -5.57 -0.83 17.76
CA VAL A 61 -5.05 -1.77 16.74
C VAL A 61 -5.32 -1.21 15.35
N ALA A 62 -4.32 -1.31 14.47
CA ALA A 62 -4.47 -0.96 13.07
C ALA A 62 -5.44 -1.92 12.36
N ASP A 63 -6.00 -1.50 11.23
CA ASP A 63 -6.85 -2.35 10.38
C ASP A 63 -6.01 -3.29 9.50
N GLY A 64 -4.70 -3.02 9.43
CA GLY A 64 -3.78 -3.77 8.60
C GLY A 64 -2.38 -3.21 8.61
N ALA A 65 -1.56 -3.71 7.71
CA ALA A 65 -0.24 -3.18 7.44
C ALA A 65 0.19 -3.40 5.99
N PHE A 66 1.16 -2.62 5.55
CA PHE A 66 1.95 -2.93 4.35
C PHE A 66 3.45 -2.90 4.63
N LEU A 67 4.15 -3.78 3.92
CA LEU A 67 5.59 -3.91 3.95
C LEU A 67 6.21 -3.22 2.74
N CYS A 68 6.97 -2.16 2.99
CA CYS A 68 7.75 -1.50 1.95
C CYS A 68 8.97 -2.35 1.56
N LYS A 69 9.51 -2.12 0.36
CA LYS A 69 10.73 -2.77 -0.12
C LYS A 69 11.96 -2.53 0.75
N CYS A 70 11.99 -1.45 1.53
CA CYS A 70 13.05 -1.20 2.50
C CYS A 70 12.91 -2.05 3.79
N GLY A 71 11.92 -2.95 3.86
CA GLY A 71 11.65 -3.79 5.03
C GLY A 71 10.82 -3.11 6.12
N THR A 72 10.53 -1.80 5.97
CA THR A 72 9.70 -1.08 6.94
C THR A 72 8.23 -1.44 6.78
N GLU A 73 7.65 -1.86 7.89
CA GLU A 73 6.22 -2.05 8.07
C GLU A 73 5.52 -0.72 8.36
N ASN A 74 4.37 -0.52 7.72
CA ASN A 74 3.56 0.68 7.83
C ASN A 74 2.13 0.26 8.16
N THR A 75 1.55 0.86 9.19
CA THR A 75 0.19 0.55 9.62
C THR A 75 -0.84 1.11 8.65
N LEU A 76 -1.93 0.39 8.47
CA LEU A 76 -3.10 0.80 7.69
C LEU A 76 -4.27 1.03 8.65
N ILE A 77 -4.94 2.17 8.49
CA ILE A 77 -6.20 2.46 9.17
C ILE A 77 -7.19 2.88 8.09
N HIS A 78 -8.35 2.23 8.07
CA HIS A 78 -9.44 2.54 7.16
C HIS A 78 -10.30 3.66 7.77
N PHE A 79 -10.33 4.80 7.10
CA PHE A 79 -11.09 5.99 7.49
C PHE A 79 -12.34 6.16 6.63
N ARG A 80 -13.36 6.78 7.21
CA ARG A 80 -14.56 7.24 6.48
C ARG A 80 -14.23 8.38 5.53
N GLY A 81 -15.10 8.60 4.54
CA GLY A 81 -15.01 9.70 3.59
C GLY A 81 -14.10 9.42 2.39
N ALA A 82 -13.66 10.50 1.73
CA ALA A 82 -13.02 10.44 0.42
C ALA A 82 -11.61 9.82 0.40
N HIS A 83 -10.93 9.75 1.55
CA HIS A 83 -9.52 9.33 1.62
C HIS A 83 -9.34 8.13 2.57
N PRO A 84 -9.68 6.91 2.12
CA PRO A 84 -9.87 5.75 2.99
C PRO A 84 -8.61 5.32 3.75
N PHE A 85 -7.41 5.59 3.23
CA PHE A 85 -6.15 5.30 3.92
C PHE A 85 -5.24 6.51 4.03
N LYS A 86 -5.78 7.73 3.85
CA LYS A 86 -5.00 8.97 3.79
C LYS A 86 -3.86 8.82 2.77
N HIS A 87 -2.61 9.03 3.20
CA HIS A 87 -1.41 8.88 2.38
C HIS A 87 -0.76 7.50 2.60
N LEU A 88 -0.62 6.73 1.53
CA LEU A 88 0.11 5.46 1.52
C LEU A 88 1.56 5.67 1.11
N THR A 89 2.35 6.22 2.03
CA THR A 89 3.79 6.45 1.86
C THR A 89 4.57 5.73 2.95
N CYS A 90 5.69 5.11 2.59
CA CYS A 90 6.57 4.47 3.55
C CYS A 90 7.15 5.50 4.54
N ARG A 91 6.96 5.29 5.83
CA ARG A 91 7.44 6.19 6.89
C ARG A 91 8.97 6.29 6.99
N ALA A 92 9.70 5.30 6.48
CA ALA A 92 11.17 5.29 6.54
C ALA A 92 11.82 5.89 5.29
N CYS A 93 11.41 5.46 4.10
CA CYS A 93 12.07 5.84 2.85
C CYS A 93 11.26 6.81 1.98
N GLY A 94 10.05 7.20 2.41
CA GLY A 94 9.19 8.14 1.68
C GLY A 94 8.56 7.60 0.39
N LEU A 95 8.86 6.35 -0.02
CA LEU A 95 8.32 5.76 -1.24
C LEU A 95 6.80 5.61 -1.14
N VAL A 96 6.09 6.06 -2.18
CA VAL A 96 4.65 5.81 -2.36
C VAL A 96 4.40 4.31 -2.54
N PHE A 97 3.33 3.83 -1.94
CA PHE A 97 2.89 2.44 -2.05
C PHE A 97 2.75 2.02 -3.52
N SER A 98 3.14 0.78 -3.82
CA SER A 98 3.05 0.23 -5.18
C SER A 98 2.63 -1.23 -5.15
N LYS A 99 2.18 -1.78 -6.30
CA LYS A 99 1.89 -3.21 -6.52
C LYS A 99 2.98 -4.20 -6.09
N ARG A 100 4.20 -3.73 -5.82
CA ARG A 100 5.34 -4.55 -5.40
C ARG A 100 5.46 -4.67 -3.88
N PHE A 101 4.65 -3.94 -3.11
CA PHE A 101 4.67 -3.96 -1.66
C PHE A 101 3.72 -5.08 -1.22
N ALA A 102 4.08 -5.81 -0.16
CA ALA A 102 3.15 -6.76 0.44
C ALA A 102 2.19 -5.97 1.36
N CYS A 103 0.92 -6.35 1.40
CA CYS A 103 -0.09 -5.70 2.24
C CYS A 103 -1.07 -6.72 2.78
N SER A 104 -1.69 -6.40 3.92
CA SER A 104 -2.78 -7.17 4.49
C SER A 104 -4.08 -7.00 3.69
N ASP A 105 -5.03 -7.89 3.94
CA ASP A 105 -6.27 -8.01 3.18
C ASP A 105 -7.20 -6.79 3.24
N ILE A 106 -7.00 -5.88 4.20
CA ILE A 106 -7.72 -4.60 4.20
C ILE A 106 -7.45 -3.76 2.94
N LEU A 107 -6.28 -3.91 2.29
CA LEU A 107 -5.92 -3.19 1.07
C LEU A 107 -5.60 -4.19 -0.05
N GLN A 108 -6.54 -4.38 -0.97
CA GLN A 108 -6.41 -5.35 -2.07
C GLN A 108 -6.21 -4.63 -3.40
N ILE A 109 -5.12 -4.94 -4.10
CA ILE A 109 -4.78 -4.26 -5.36
C ILE A 109 -5.32 -5.05 -6.56
N GLY A 110 -6.00 -4.35 -7.47
CA GLY A 110 -6.51 -4.94 -8.72
C GLY A 110 -7.80 -5.77 -8.58
N VAL A 111 -8.34 -5.91 -7.38
CA VAL A 111 -9.66 -6.51 -7.14
C VAL A 111 -10.72 -5.41 -7.27
N LYS A 112 -11.76 -5.67 -8.07
CA LYS A 112 -12.93 -4.80 -8.17
C LYS A 112 -14.05 -5.40 -7.33
N ASP A 113 -14.08 -5.03 -6.06
CA ASP A 113 -15.22 -5.35 -5.19
C ASP A 113 -16.15 -4.14 -5.13
N LEU A 114 -17.31 -4.22 -5.78
CA LEU A 114 -18.32 -3.17 -5.73
C LEU A 114 -19.15 -3.20 -4.43
N SER A 115 -18.74 -4.00 -3.45
CA SER A 115 -19.35 -4.02 -2.13
C SER A 115 -19.34 -2.65 -1.47
N ARG A 116 -20.34 -2.46 -0.63
CA ARG A 116 -20.50 -1.27 0.20
C ARG A 116 -20.21 -1.65 1.63
N HIS A 117 -19.51 -0.77 2.34
CA HIS A 117 -19.43 -0.83 3.78
C HIS A 117 -20.85 -0.68 4.36
N PRO A 118 -21.17 -1.25 5.53
CA PRO A 118 -22.47 -1.06 6.21
C PRO A 118 -22.93 0.40 6.39
N ASN A 119 -22.03 1.37 6.22
CA ASN A 119 -22.34 2.80 6.31
C ASN A 119 -22.75 3.40 4.94
N GLY A 120 -22.84 2.58 3.89
CA GLY A 120 -23.18 2.96 2.53
C GLY A 120 -21.99 3.37 1.63
N GLU A 121 -20.78 3.52 2.18
CA GLU A 121 -19.59 3.92 1.42
C GLU A 121 -19.05 2.78 0.53
N LEU A 122 -18.61 3.10 -0.68
CA LEU A 122 -18.00 2.13 -1.58
C LEU A 122 -16.65 1.63 -1.02
N ARG A 123 -16.40 0.33 -1.08
CA ARG A 123 -15.13 -0.30 -0.65
C ARG A 123 -14.12 -0.39 -1.78
N ILE A 124 -14.07 0.62 -2.65
CA ILE A 124 -13.11 0.72 -3.75
C ILE A 124 -12.58 2.13 -3.88
N GLY A 125 -11.41 2.25 -4.49
CA GLY A 125 -10.78 3.52 -4.75
C GLY A 125 -9.56 3.40 -5.63
N GLN A 126 -8.79 4.47 -5.65
CA GLN A 126 -7.56 4.60 -6.40
C GLN A 126 -6.51 5.38 -5.63
N LEU A 127 -5.24 5.11 -5.92
CA LEU A 127 -4.09 5.72 -5.27
C LEU A 127 -3.37 6.65 -6.26
N CYS A 128 -3.20 7.91 -5.86
CA CYS A 128 -2.37 8.86 -6.60
C CYS A 128 -0.89 8.46 -6.49
N PRO A 129 -0.18 8.16 -7.60
CA PRO A 129 1.23 7.76 -7.56
C PRO A 129 2.17 8.93 -7.24
N GLY A 130 1.72 10.18 -7.43
CA GLY A 130 2.53 11.37 -7.17
C GLY A 130 2.73 11.68 -5.70
N CYS A 131 1.66 11.67 -4.90
CA CYS A 131 1.72 11.99 -3.47
C CYS A 131 1.32 10.84 -2.54
N GLY A 132 0.76 9.75 -3.06
CA GLY A 132 0.28 8.62 -2.26
C GLY A 132 -1.08 8.83 -1.61
N LEU A 133 -1.81 9.92 -1.92
CA LEU A 133 -3.17 10.12 -1.41
C LEU A 133 -4.13 9.10 -2.04
N THR A 134 -4.94 8.46 -1.19
CA THR A 134 -6.00 7.53 -1.60
C THR A 134 -7.30 8.27 -1.88
N HIS A 135 -8.04 7.85 -2.90
CA HIS A 135 -9.32 8.44 -3.32
C HIS A 135 -10.38 7.35 -3.39
N ARG A 136 -11.43 7.46 -2.57
CA ARG A 136 -12.57 6.54 -2.59
C ARG A 136 -13.41 6.80 -3.84
N ALA A 137 -13.91 5.74 -4.46
CA ALA A 137 -14.94 5.88 -5.48
C ALA A 137 -16.24 6.45 -4.87
N PHE A 138 -17.02 7.13 -5.69
CA PHE A 138 -18.32 7.69 -5.30
C PHE A 138 -19.37 7.38 -6.37
N MET A 139 -20.64 7.44 -5.99
CA MET A 139 -21.74 7.28 -6.94
C MET A 139 -22.06 8.62 -7.60
N LYS A 140 -22.12 8.64 -8.94
CA LYS A 140 -22.60 9.79 -9.72
C LYS A 140 -23.64 9.29 -10.72
N ASN A 141 -24.88 9.78 -10.61
CA ASN A 141 -26.00 9.38 -11.47
C ASN A 141 -26.18 7.84 -11.56
N GLY A 142 -26.07 7.14 -10.42
CA GLY A 142 -26.22 5.68 -10.36
C GLY A 142 -25.03 4.87 -10.88
N THR A 143 -23.95 5.53 -11.33
CA THR A 143 -22.72 4.86 -11.77
C THR A 143 -21.57 5.12 -10.80
N VAL A 144 -20.68 4.14 -10.65
CA VAL A 144 -19.45 4.28 -9.86
C VAL A 144 -18.50 5.20 -10.62
N SER A 145 -18.06 6.27 -9.98
CA SER A 145 -17.11 7.25 -10.48
C SER A 145 -15.87 7.31 -9.60
N LEU A 146 -14.74 7.63 -10.21
CA LEU A 146 -13.46 7.86 -9.55
C LEU A 146 -13.02 9.31 -9.79
N ASP A 147 -12.23 9.86 -8.87
CA ASP A 147 -11.67 11.20 -9.03
C ASP A 147 -10.76 11.27 -10.27
N THR A 148 -10.80 12.37 -11.00
CA THR A 148 -9.95 12.54 -12.20
C THR A 148 -8.68 13.34 -11.93
N MET A 149 -8.56 13.94 -10.74
CA MET A 149 -7.42 14.80 -10.37
C MET A 149 -7.16 14.73 -8.86
N CYS A 150 -5.89 14.65 -8.49
CA CYS A 150 -5.44 14.74 -7.11
C CYS A 150 -5.18 16.19 -6.70
N VAL A 151 -5.28 16.49 -5.41
CA VAL A 151 -4.90 17.80 -4.85
C VAL A 151 -3.44 18.18 -5.08
N CYS A 152 -2.56 17.21 -5.36
CA CYS A 152 -1.16 17.47 -5.70
C CYS A 152 -0.96 17.89 -7.16
N GLY A 153 -2.05 17.99 -7.94
CA GLY A 153 -2.05 18.36 -9.35
C GLY A 153 -1.89 17.18 -10.31
N SER A 154 -1.68 15.96 -9.82
CA SER A 154 -1.62 14.78 -10.68
C SER A 154 -2.99 14.47 -11.27
N VAL A 155 -3.05 14.25 -12.58
CA VAL A 155 -4.26 13.81 -13.29
C VAL A 155 -4.33 12.29 -13.23
N ALA A 156 -5.54 11.74 -13.08
CA ALA A 156 -5.77 10.31 -13.07
C ALA A 156 -5.52 9.70 -14.45
N ASP A 157 -4.74 8.63 -14.48
CA ASP A 157 -4.41 7.86 -15.68
C ASP A 157 -4.32 6.36 -15.32
N GLU A 158 -3.94 5.52 -16.28
CA GLU A 158 -3.82 4.07 -16.08
C GLU A 158 -2.73 3.66 -15.07
N SER A 159 -1.83 4.58 -14.70
CA SER A 159 -0.78 4.32 -13.70
C SER A 159 -1.31 4.37 -12.27
N TRP A 160 -2.46 5.02 -12.04
CA TRP A 160 -3.10 5.06 -10.74
C TRP A 160 -3.54 3.66 -10.32
N LEU A 161 -3.20 3.28 -9.08
CA LEU A 161 -3.49 1.94 -8.59
C LEU A 161 -4.91 1.88 -8.08
N HIS A 162 -5.77 1.12 -8.76
CA HIS A 162 -7.08 0.74 -8.24
C HIS A 162 -6.95 -0.28 -7.11
N PHE A 163 -7.74 -0.08 -6.06
CA PHE A 163 -7.82 -0.99 -4.93
C PHE A 163 -9.26 -1.22 -4.49
N SER A 164 -9.49 -2.36 -3.85
CA SER A 164 -10.63 -2.61 -2.98
C SER A 164 -10.19 -2.61 -1.51
N ILE A 165 -11.15 -2.38 -0.63
CA ILE A 165 -10.97 -2.35 0.82
C ILE A 165 -11.56 -3.65 1.35
N GLY A 166 -10.71 -4.61 1.71
CA GLY A 166 -11.13 -5.92 2.20
C GLY A 166 -11.47 -5.90 3.69
N SER A 167 -11.20 -7.01 4.39
CA SER A 167 -11.51 -7.16 5.82
C SER A 167 -10.27 -6.94 6.70
N PRO A 168 -10.39 -6.29 7.87
CA PRO A 168 -9.28 -6.20 8.83
C PRO A 168 -9.10 -7.46 9.69
N MET A 169 -10.03 -8.42 9.61
CA MET A 169 -10.16 -9.49 10.59
C MET A 169 -8.91 -10.34 10.76
N ASP A 170 -8.21 -10.69 9.68
CA ASP A 170 -7.00 -11.52 9.77
C ASP A 170 -5.84 -10.78 10.44
N TYR A 171 -5.76 -9.46 10.25
CA TYR A 171 -4.79 -8.64 10.94
C TYR A 171 -5.14 -8.48 12.43
N TRP A 172 -6.42 -8.24 12.75
CA TRP A 172 -6.89 -8.11 14.13
C TRP A 172 -6.73 -9.39 14.94
N ARG A 173 -6.93 -10.55 14.31
CA ARG A 173 -6.71 -11.86 14.94
C ARG A 173 -5.26 -12.06 15.36
N ASN A 174 -4.28 -11.50 14.64
CA ASN A 174 -2.87 -11.76 14.88
C ASN A 174 -1.97 -10.53 14.55
N PRO A 175 -2.11 -9.38 15.25
CA PRO A 175 -1.40 -8.15 14.87
C PRO A 175 0.12 -8.23 15.12
N VAL A 176 0.58 -9.22 15.87
CA VAL A 176 2.00 -9.45 16.20
C VAL A 176 2.67 -10.37 15.17
N THR A 177 2.03 -11.49 14.82
CA THR A 177 2.61 -12.49 13.90
C THR A 177 2.34 -12.16 12.44
N PHE A 178 1.19 -11.54 12.12
CA PHE A 178 0.82 -11.23 10.74
C PHE A 178 1.88 -10.42 9.99
N PRO A 179 2.49 -9.36 10.56
CA PRO A 179 3.56 -8.66 9.86
C PRO A 179 4.83 -9.48 9.64
N GLN A 180 5.10 -10.46 10.52
CA GLN A 180 6.21 -11.39 10.36
C GLN A 180 5.92 -12.38 9.22
N GLU A 181 4.71 -12.93 9.19
CA GLU A 181 4.22 -13.79 8.10
C GLU A 181 4.27 -13.05 6.76
N LEU A 182 3.85 -11.78 6.73
CA LEU A 182 3.93 -10.93 5.54
C LEU A 182 5.38 -10.71 5.07
N LYS A 183 6.34 -10.57 5.99
CA LYS A 183 7.77 -10.49 5.68
C LYS A 183 8.31 -11.80 5.13
N ILE A 184 7.91 -12.94 5.72
CA ILE A 184 8.31 -14.28 5.28
C ILE A 184 7.76 -14.53 3.87
N ASP A 185 6.47 -14.35 3.65
CA ASP A 185 5.82 -14.53 2.34
C ASP A 185 6.44 -13.63 1.26
N HIS A 186 6.67 -12.35 1.57
CA HIS A 186 7.35 -11.44 0.65
C HIS A 186 8.77 -11.92 0.30
N THR A 187 9.52 -12.41 1.29
CA THR A 187 10.87 -12.93 1.09
C THR A 187 10.86 -14.20 0.24
N LEU A 188 9.94 -15.13 0.50
CA LEU A 188 9.76 -16.35 -0.29
C LEU A 188 9.42 -16.03 -1.76
N LYS A 189 8.51 -15.08 -2.01
CA LYS A 189 8.18 -14.61 -3.36
C LYS A 189 9.39 -14.02 -4.09
N LEU A 190 10.25 -13.28 -3.39
CA LEU A 190 11.49 -12.75 -3.96
C LEU A 190 12.49 -13.87 -4.31
N ILE A 191 12.65 -14.87 -3.43
CA ILE A 191 13.50 -16.04 -3.65
C ILE A 191 13.00 -16.84 -4.86
N GLU A 192 11.70 -17.12 -4.95
CA GLU A 192 11.11 -17.81 -6.10
C GLU A 192 11.37 -17.06 -7.41
N LYS A 193 11.16 -15.75 -7.42
CA LYS A 193 11.41 -14.91 -8.60
C LYS A 193 12.88 -14.97 -9.00
N HIS A 194 13.80 -14.94 -8.04
CA HIS A 194 15.23 -15.07 -8.27
C HIS A 194 15.57 -16.44 -8.87
N ASN A 195 15.06 -17.52 -8.30
CA ASN A 195 15.26 -18.88 -8.79
C ASN A 195 14.76 -19.06 -10.23
N ARG A 196 13.56 -18.53 -10.54
CA ARG A 196 13.01 -18.53 -11.92
C ARG A 196 13.90 -17.74 -12.88
N ALA A 197 14.45 -16.60 -12.46
CA ALA A 197 15.36 -15.80 -13.28
C ALA A 197 16.68 -16.55 -13.55
N GLN A 198 17.26 -17.18 -12.53
CA GLN A 198 18.47 -17.99 -12.68
C GLN A 198 18.26 -19.19 -13.63
N GLN A 199 17.13 -19.91 -13.50
CA GLN A 199 16.79 -21.01 -14.40
C GLN A 199 16.67 -20.54 -15.86
N ARG A 200 16.01 -19.40 -16.10
CA ARG A 200 15.92 -18.79 -17.44
C ARG A 200 17.29 -18.41 -17.99
N ALA A 201 18.17 -17.84 -17.16
CA ALA A 201 19.53 -17.50 -17.57
C ALA A 201 20.35 -18.75 -17.95
N ARG A 202 20.27 -19.82 -17.14
CA ARG A 202 20.92 -21.12 -17.44
C ARG A 202 20.42 -21.73 -18.75
N ARG A 203 19.11 -21.73 -19.00
CA ARG A 203 18.52 -22.21 -20.26
C ARG A 203 19.02 -21.41 -21.47
N LYS A 204 19.06 -20.07 -21.37
CA LYS A 204 19.60 -19.20 -22.43
C LYS A 204 21.09 -19.46 -22.67
N ALA A 205 21.88 -19.65 -21.62
CA ALA A 205 23.31 -19.96 -21.74
C ALA A 205 23.54 -21.31 -22.43
N LYS A 206 22.78 -22.36 -22.05
CA LYS A 206 22.85 -23.69 -22.69
C LYS A 206 22.48 -23.61 -24.18
N ALA A 207 21.41 -22.87 -24.52
CA ALA A 207 21.00 -22.68 -25.92
C ALA A 207 22.07 -21.94 -26.75
N ARG A 208 22.72 -20.91 -26.17
CA ARG A 208 23.83 -20.19 -26.82
C ARG A 208 25.04 -21.10 -27.08
N ARG A 209 25.43 -21.91 -26.09
CA ARG A 209 26.53 -22.89 -26.24
C ARG A 209 26.22 -23.93 -27.32
N ALA A 210 25.00 -24.47 -27.34
CA ALA A 210 24.57 -25.41 -28.37
C ALA A 210 24.61 -24.79 -29.78
N LYS A 211 24.15 -23.53 -29.92
CA LYS A 211 24.21 -22.78 -31.18
C LYS A 211 25.66 -22.51 -31.62
N ALA A 212 26.55 -22.17 -30.70
CA ALA A 212 27.98 -21.96 -30.99
C ALA A 212 28.64 -23.25 -31.48
N ARG A 213 28.46 -24.36 -30.76
CA ARG A 213 29.00 -25.67 -31.14
C ARG A 213 28.50 -26.15 -32.50
N ARG A 214 27.22 -25.90 -32.83
CA ARG A 214 26.66 -26.22 -34.16
C ARG A 214 27.30 -25.39 -35.27
N LYS A 215 27.66 -24.12 -35.02
CA LYS A 215 28.38 -23.29 -36.00
C LYS A 215 29.80 -23.80 -36.22
N GLU A 216 30.51 -24.17 -35.16
CA GLU A 216 31.87 -24.75 -35.26
C GLU A 216 31.87 -26.03 -36.10
N LEU A 217 30.89 -26.92 -35.88
CA LEU A 217 30.73 -28.15 -36.66
C LEU A 217 30.43 -27.91 -38.15
N VAL A 218 29.74 -26.83 -38.51
CA VAL A 218 29.48 -26.49 -39.93
C VAL A 218 30.74 -25.96 -40.59
N VAL A 219 31.53 -25.13 -39.91
CA VAL A 219 32.80 -24.59 -40.44
C VAL A 219 33.85 -25.67 -40.69
N SER A 220 33.82 -26.77 -39.94
CA SER A 220 34.80 -27.87 -40.09
C SER A 220 34.52 -28.84 -41.24
N ILE A 221 33.42 -28.67 -41.99
CA ILE A 221 33.00 -29.58 -43.07
C ILE A 221 33.28 -28.97 -44.46
N ASP A 222 33.59 -27.68 -44.54
CA ASP A 222 34.03 -26.96 -45.75
C ASP A 222 35.56 -26.87 -45.81
#